data_AF-A0A3C0K4I2-F1
#
_entry.id   AF-A0A3C0K4I2-F1
#
_cell.length_a   1.000
_cell.length_b   1.000
_cell.length_c   1.000
_cell.angle_alpha   90.00
_cell.angle_beta   90.00
_cell.angle_gamma   90.00
#
_symmetry.space_group_name_H-M   'P 1'
#
loop_
_entity.id
_entity.type
_entity.pdbx_description
1 polymer ?
#
loop_
_entity_poly.entity_id
_entity_poly.type
_entity_poly.pdbx_seq_one_letter_code
_entity_poly.pdbx_strand_id
1 'polypeptide(L)'
;MDEIIASRVVEIALALDDCLGQKHGLYPLLTREVYSYDVEKISREWDALSDFIAEIQEDISTEGGTRIEYCKDLLSAFAMMVREGKGEDISYTDRLNAYIQVPANKVDESHVNHLRNELVLALHESGFKGEFIEAINGWKKSQAVKSRDLLRLGNLYMKESLERCIEMNLGIPYQHTIDLQFPSNYPYRGYSNYQGGYRGQVFMSADIEWQKAGLKQVVMHESIPGHQAFSSIREKLYHSNLLGMEGTLYFANTPFTALVEGICEVGQQIVGLLTSSDDIIYDLYNRYTSAVATNLCFSCHLEDMNPEEAKVILMEFTGVSKSFADQKLGFIMHPIWCTSFPHYWYGRELIRKVFNESLMTPKEILITIYSEPHTVRTFCEKLEIDYNTL
;
A
#
# COMPACT_ATOMS: atom_id res chain seq x y z
N MET A 1 -9.22 17.70 -19.31
CA MET A 1 -9.45 16.31 -19.74
C MET A 1 -10.92 16.17 -20.04
N ASP A 2 -11.24 15.60 -21.20
CA ASP A 2 -12.61 15.24 -21.56
C ASP A 2 -13.12 14.13 -20.62
N GLU A 3 -14.35 14.25 -20.12
CA GLU A 3 -14.98 13.22 -19.28
C GLU A 3 -15.22 11.92 -20.05
N ILE A 4 -15.27 11.98 -21.39
CA ILE A 4 -15.30 10.79 -22.25
C ILE A 4 -14.04 9.93 -22.04
N ILE A 5 -12.86 10.55 -21.95
CA ILE A 5 -11.60 9.82 -21.70
C ILE A 5 -11.63 9.17 -20.31
N ALA A 6 -12.12 9.90 -19.30
CA ALA A 6 -12.26 9.36 -17.94
C ALA A 6 -13.18 8.13 -17.92
N SER A 7 -14.32 8.19 -18.62
CA SER A 7 -15.25 7.07 -18.78
C SER A 7 -14.56 5.86 -19.37
N ARG A 8 -13.89 6.02 -20.51
CA ARG A 8 -13.22 4.92 -21.21
C ARG A 8 -12.11 4.27 -20.39
N VAL A 9 -11.37 5.04 -19.60
CA VAL A 9 -10.37 4.49 -18.65
C VAL A 9 -11.04 3.63 -17.58
N VAL A 10 -12.18 4.08 -17.04
CA VAL A 10 -12.96 3.30 -16.05
C VAL A 10 -13.56 2.04 -16.67
N GLU A 11 -14.06 2.11 -17.90
CA GLU A 11 -14.58 0.96 -18.66
C GLU A 11 -13.54 -0.14 -18.82
N ILE A 12 -12.31 0.24 -19.21
CA ILE A 12 -11.16 -0.68 -19.31
C ILE A 12 -10.81 -1.26 -17.94
N ALA A 13 -10.76 -0.44 -16.89
CA ALA A 13 -10.45 -0.91 -15.54
C ALA A 13 -11.46 -1.97 -15.06
N LEU A 14 -12.76 -1.75 -15.26
CA LEU A 14 -13.82 -2.71 -14.91
C LEU A 14 -13.71 -4.01 -15.72
N ALA A 15 -13.44 -3.91 -17.02
CA ALA A 15 -13.27 -5.07 -17.88
C ALA A 15 -12.02 -5.89 -17.51
N LEU A 16 -10.90 -5.23 -17.21
CA LEU A 16 -9.67 -5.88 -16.74
C LEU A 16 -9.86 -6.57 -15.39
N ASP A 17 -10.54 -5.91 -14.46
CA ASP A 17 -10.87 -6.50 -13.16
C ASP A 17 -11.67 -7.79 -13.30
N ASP A 18 -12.67 -7.82 -14.20
CA ASP A 18 -13.42 -9.04 -14.53
C ASP A 18 -12.52 -10.14 -15.10
N CYS A 19 -11.63 -9.79 -16.04
CA CYS A 19 -10.73 -10.75 -16.68
C CYS A 19 -9.74 -11.36 -15.69
N LEU A 20 -9.12 -10.52 -14.86
CA LEU A 20 -8.15 -10.93 -13.84
C LEU A 20 -8.84 -11.72 -12.71
N GLY A 21 -10.02 -11.28 -12.28
CA GLY A 21 -10.86 -12.00 -11.33
C GLY A 21 -11.22 -13.40 -11.81
N GLN A 22 -11.61 -13.55 -13.07
CA GLN A 22 -11.89 -14.86 -13.66
C GLN A 22 -10.64 -15.74 -13.78
N LYS A 23 -9.49 -15.15 -14.14
CA LYS A 23 -8.23 -15.89 -14.36
C LYS A 23 -7.58 -16.35 -13.05
N HIS A 24 -7.64 -15.52 -12.01
CA HIS A 24 -6.88 -15.72 -10.77
C HIS A 24 -7.75 -15.97 -9.53
N GLY A 25 -9.07 -15.82 -9.63
CA GLY A 25 -9.98 -15.95 -8.48
C GLY A 25 -9.94 -14.77 -7.51
N LEU A 26 -9.30 -13.66 -7.90
CA LEU A 26 -9.16 -12.45 -7.10
C LEU A 26 -9.33 -11.21 -7.97
N TYR A 27 -10.23 -10.32 -7.54
CA TYR A 27 -10.55 -9.05 -8.21
C TYR A 27 -9.62 -7.95 -7.69
N PRO A 28 -8.68 -7.45 -8.51
CA PRO A 28 -7.70 -6.45 -8.07
C PRO A 28 -8.25 -5.02 -7.98
N LEU A 29 -9.45 -4.71 -8.49
CA LEU A 29 -10.11 -3.42 -8.30
C LEU A 29 -10.78 -3.35 -6.93
N LEU A 30 -10.13 -2.69 -5.98
CA LEU A 30 -10.56 -2.57 -4.59
C LEU A 30 -11.78 -1.67 -4.41
N THR A 31 -12.09 -0.81 -5.39
CA THR A 31 -13.27 0.06 -5.38
C THR A 31 -14.45 -0.46 -6.20
N ARG A 32 -14.39 -1.70 -6.69
CA ARG A 32 -15.39 -2.29 -7.59
C ARG A 32 -16.83 -2.15 -7.09
N GLU A 33 -17.07 -2.51 -5.83
CA GLU A 33 -18.42 -2.50 -5.22
C GLU A 33 -18.76 -1.16 -4.55
N VAL A 34 -17.87 -0.16 -4.64
CA VAL A 34 -18.01 1.14 -3.98
C VAL A 34 -18.77 2.13 -4.85
N TYR A 35 -18.48 2.13 -6.15
CA TYR A 35 -19.02 3.11 -7.10
C TYR A 35 -19.84 2.40 -8.18
N SER A 36 -21.01 2.97 -8.50
CA SER A 36 -21.77 2.58 -9.68
C SER A 36 -21.50 3.59 -10.77
N TYR A 37 -20.66 3.23 -11.72
CA TYR A 37 -20.37 4.06 -12.88
C TYR A 37 -21.46 3.83 -13.95
N ASP A 38 -22.04 4.91 -14.49
CA ASP A 38 -22.96 4.85 -15.63
C ASP A 38 -22.17 4.83 -16.94
N VAL A 39 -21.35 3.80 -17.10
CA VAL A 39 -20.38 3.65 -18.21
C VAL A 39 -20.69 2.41 -19.04
N GLU A 40 -20.22 2.39 -20.29
CA GLU A 40 -20.53 1.31 -21.21
C GLU A 40 -19.80 0.01 -20.83
N LYS A 41 -20.45 -1.13 -21.06
CA LYS A 41 -19.79 -2.43 -20.90
C LYS A 41 -19.08 -2.78 -22.19
N ILE A 42 -17.75 -2.79 -22.16
CA ILE A 42 -16.91 -3.14 -23.29
C ILE A 42 -16.55 -4.62 -23.33
N SER A 43 -15.89 -5.06 -24.41
CA SER A 43 -15.40 -6.42 -24.56
C SER A 43 -14.39 -6.79 -23.46
N ARG A 44 -14.41 -8.05 -23.05
CA ARG A 44 -13.44 -8.66 -22.11
C ARG A 44 -12.41 -9.52 -22.84
N GLU A 45 -12.39 -9.50 -24.17
CA GLU A 45 -11.35 -10.18 -24.94
C GLU A 45 -10.05 -9.38 -24.89
N TRP A 46 -8.93 -10.06 -24.62
CA TRP A 46 -7.64 -9.41 -24.46
C TRP A 46 -7.20 -8.61 -25.70
N ASP A 47 -7.53 -9.07 -26.92
CA ASP A 47 -7.23 -8.34 -28.14
C ASP A 47 -8.04 -7.05 -28.26
N ALA A 48 -9.36 -7.12 -28.01
CA ALA A 48 -10.21 -5.93 -28.00
C ALA A 48 -9.78 -4.92 -26.92
N LEU A 49 -9.41 -5.38 -25.71
CA LEU A 49 -8.88 -4.51 -24.65
C LEU A 49 -7.57 -3.84 -25.07
N SER A 50 -6.69 -4.56 -25.77
CA SER A 50 -5.45 -4.01 -26.32
C SER A 50 -5.74 -2.87 -27.29
N ASP A 51 -6.72 -3.04 -28.18
CA ASP A 51 -7.09 -2.04 -29.18
C ASP A 51 -7.72 -0.80 -28.52
N PHE A 52 -8.63 -1.00 -27.55
CA PHE A 52 -9.24 0.11 -26.81
C PHE A 52 -8.21 0.94 -26.04
N ILE A 53 -7.22 0.29 -25.41
CA ILE A 53 -6.14 1.00 -24.71
C ILE A 53 -5.30 1.81 -25.71
N ALA A 54 -4.93 1.22 -26.84
CA ALA A 54 -4.10 1.88 -27.85
C ALA A 54 -4.80 3.11 -28.44
N GLU A 55 -6.10 3.02 -28.70
CA GLU A 55 -6.91 4.13 -29.21
C GLU A 55 -6.90 5.33 -28.24
N ILE A 56 -7.15 5.09 -26.95
CA ILE A 56 -7.14 6.16 -25.94
C ILE A 56 -5.72 6.74 -25.78
N GLN A 57 -4.69 5.90 -25.83
CA GLN A 57 -3.30 6.37 -25.75
C GLN A 57 -2.95 7.28 -26.92
N GLU A 58 -3.44 7.00 -28.13
CA GLU A 58 -3.30 7.87 -29.29
C GLU A 58 -4.03 9.21 -29.08
N ASP A 59 -5.30 9.15 -28.66
CA ASP A 59 -6.15 10.33 -28.40
C ASP A 59 -5.47 11.32 -27.43
N ILE A 60 -4.90 10.82 -26.32
CA ILE A 60 -4.30 11.67 -25.28
C ILE A 60 -2.80 11.92 -25.46
N SER A 61 -2.17 11.39 -26.52
CA SER A 61 -0.70 11.40 -26.70
C SER A 61 -0.10 12.81 -26.69
N THR A 62 -0.80 13.78 -27.28
CA THR A 62 -0.38 15.19 -27.38
C THR A 62 -0.99 16.08 -26.29
N GLU A 63 -1.89 15.53 -25.48
CA GLU A 63 -2.52 16.25 -24.36
C GLU A 63 -1.59 16.30 -23.14
N GLY A 64 -1.86 17.26 -22.24
CA GLY A 64 -1.13 17.42 -21.00
C GLY A 64 -2.02 17.86 -19.84
N GLY A 65 -1.46 17.80 -18.64
CA GLY A 65 -2.14 18.14 -17.39
C GLY A 65 -2.27 16.93 -16.46
N THR A 66 -2.40 17.18 -15.16
CA THR A 66 -2.28 16.16 -14.11
C THR A 66 -3.20 14.95 -14.32
N ARG A 67 -4.48 15.18 -14.66
CA ARG A 67 -5.44 14.09 -14.94
C ARG A 67 -5.03 13.25 -16.17
N ILE A 68 -4.53 13.90 -17.23
CA ILE A 68 -4.10 13.21 -18.45
C ILE A 68 -2.85 12.36 -18.16
N GLU A 69 -1.87 12.92 -17.45
CA GLU A 69 -0.65 12.19 -17.09
C GLU A 69 -0.93 10.99 -16.18
N TYR A 70 -1.87 11.13 -15.24
CA TYR A 70 -2.39 10.02 -14.45
C TYR A 70 -3.00 8.92 -15.33
N CYS A 71 -3.88 9.29 -16.28
CA CYS A 71 -4.48 8.33 -17.21
C CYS A 71 -3.46 7.64 -18.11
N LYS A 72 -2.44 8.35 -18.63
CA LYS A 72 -1.36 7.76 -19.43
C LYS A 72 -0.61 6.66 -18.67
N ASP A 73 -0.32 6.91 -17.40
CA ASP A 73 0.36 5.95 -16.56
C ASP A 73 -0.53 4.75 -16.23
N LEU A 74 -1.82 4.97 -15.91
CA LEU A 74 -2.78 3.87 -15.73
C LEU A 74 -2.93 3.02 -16.98
N LEU A 75 -3.08 3.63 -18.15
CA LEU A 75 -3.20 2.91 -19.43
C LEU A 75 -1.95 2.09 -19.75
N SER A 76 -0.77 2.58 -19.37
CA SER A 76 0.48 1.82 -19.49
C SER A 76 0.49 0.57 -18.61
N ALA A 77 -0.01 0.68 -17.38
CA ALA A 77 -0.20 -0.47 -16.50
C ALA A 77 -1.26 -1.44 -17.05
N PHE A 78 -2.39 -0.93 -17.54
CA PHE A 78 -3.45 -1.73 -18.16
C PHE A 78 -2.95 -2.48 -19.40
N ALA A 79 -2.14 -1.85 -20.25
CA ALA A 79 -1.51 -2.51 -21.38
C ALA A 79 -0.60 -3.68 -20.94
N MET A 80 0.12 -3.53 -19.82
CA MET A 80 0.91 -4.60 -19.24
C MET A 80 0.02 -5.77 -18.75
N MET A 81 -1.09 -5.46 -18.07
CA MET A 81 -2.06 -6.48 -17.64
C MET A 81 -2.65 -7.25 -18.82
N VAL A 82 -2.91 -6.58 -19.94
CA VAL A 82 -3.38 -7.23 -21.17
C VAL A 82 -2.32 -8.17 -21.74
N ARG A 83 -1.05 -7.75 -21.80
CA ARG A 83 0.07 -8.60 -22.25
C ARG A 83 0.22 -9.87 -21.42
N GLU A 84 0.22 -9.73 -20.09
CA GLU A 84 0.20 -10.88 -19.16
C GLU A 84 -1.08 -11.73 -19.32
N GLY A 85 -2.22 -11.08 -19.56
CA GLY A 85 -3.51 -11.68 -19.89
C GLY A 85 -3.40 -12.65 -21.05
N LYS A 86 -2.76 -12.22 -22.14
CA LYS A 86 -2.45 -12.99 -23.37
C LYS A 86 -1.39 -14.08 -23.18
N GLY A 87 -0.74 -14.15 -22.01
CA GLY A 87 0.26 -15.16 -21.69
C GLY A 87 1.68 -14.78 -22.10
N GLU A 88 1.95 -13.50 -22.33
CA GLU A 88 3.32 -13.02 -22.54
C GLU A 88 4.16 -13.20 -21.26
N ASP A 89 5.42 -13.62 -21.42
CA ASP A 89 6.37 -13.74 -20.32
C ASP A 89 6.99 -12.37 -20.02
N ILE A 90 6.40 -11.67 -19.05
CA ILE A 90 6.83 -10.33 -18.63
C ILE A 90 7.85 -10.43 -17.49
N SER A 91 9.01 -9.82 -17.71
CA SER A 91 10.07 -9.74 -16.71
C SER A 91 9.61 -9.03 -15.44
N TYR A 92 10.12 -9.44 -14.28
CA TYR A 92 9.74 -8.82 -13.01
C TYR A 92 10.05 -7.31 -12.98
N THR A 93 11.18 -6.89 -13.58
CA THR A 93 11.54 -5.47 -13.73
C THR A 93 10.49 -4.68 -14.52
N ASP A 94 10.00 -5.23 -15.64
CA ASP A 94 8.97 -4.57 -16.45
C ASP A 94 7.64 -4.47 -15.69
N ARG A 95 7.29 -5.48 -14.89
CA ARG A 95 6.11 -5.42 -14.00
C ARG A 95 6.25 -4.28 -13.02
N LEU A 96 7.40 -4.12 -12.36
CA LEU A 96 7.59 -3.06 -11.36
C LEU A 96 7.53 -1.67 -12.00
N ASN A 97 8.18 -1.49 -13.14
CA ASN A 97 8.16 -0.23 -13.88
C ASN A 97 6.74 0.17 -14.29
N ALA A 98 5.95 -0.78 -14.82
CA ALA A 98 4.60 -0.52 -15.28
C ALA A 98 3.58 -0.38 -14.13
N TYR A 99 3.65 -1.26 -13.13
CA TYR A 99 2.61 -1.38 -12.10
C TYR A 99 2.82 -0.49 -10.90
N ILE A 100 4.04 -0.13 -10.55
CA ILE A 100 4.28 0.62 -9.30
C ILE A 100 5.25 1.78 -9.48
N GLN A 101 5.97 1.84 -10.62
CA GLN A 101 6.89 2.92 -10.98
C GLN A 101 7.98 3.13 -9.92
N VAL A 102 8.61 2.04 -9.49
CA VAL A 102 9.72 2.06 -8.53
C VAL A 102 10.93 1.32 -9.11
N PRO A 103 12.15 1.63 -8.65
CA PRO A 103 13.32 0.92 -9.12
C PRO A 103 13.27 -0.57 -8.71
N ALA A 104 13.72 -1.45 -9.59
CA ALA A 104 13.82 -2.89 -9.34
C ALA A 104 15.15 -3.24 -8.65
N ASN A 105 15.54 -2.48 -7.63
CA ASN A 105 16.86 -2.57 -6.99
C ASN A 105 16.76 -3.09 -5.56
N LYS A 106 17.70 -3.93 -5.14
CA LYS A 106 17.79 -4.31 -3.72
C LYS A 106 18.12 -3.09 -2.86
N VAL A 107 17.54 -3.06 -1.67
CA VAL A 107 17.90 -2.13 -0.60
C VAL A 107 19.36 -2.35 -0.25
N ASP A 108 20.13 -1.26 -0.27
CA ASP A 108 21.56 -1.28 0.02
C ASP A 108 21.86 -1.92 1.39
N GLU A 109 22.87 -2.78 1.44
CA GLU A 109 23.22 -3.54 2.64
C GLU A 109 23.61 -2.61 3.80
N SER A 110 24.25 -1.48 3.53
CA SER A 110 24.59 -0.49 4.56
C SER A 110 23.34 0.15 5.16
N HIS A 111 22.29 0.37 4.37
CA HIS A 111 20.99 0.87 4.84
C HIS A 111 20.29 -0.18 5.72
N VAL A 112 20.26 -1.44 5.28
CA VAL A 112 19.69 -2.55 6.07
C VAL A 112 20.41 -2.68 7.42
N ASN A 113 21.74 -2.61 7.41
CA ASN A 113 22.56 -2.66 8.61
C ASN A 113 22.34 -1.43 9.52
N HIS A 114 22.17 -0.24 8.95
CA HIS A 114 21.85 0.96 9.70
C HIS A 114 20.51 0.82 10.44
N LEU A 115 19.45 0.38 9.76
CA LEU A 115 18.15 0.12 10.40
C LEU A 115 18.23 -0.90 11.53
N ARG A 116 19.01 -1.97 11.33
CA ARG A 116 19.25 -2.98 12.38
C ARG A 116 19.94 -2.37 13.59
N ASN A 117 20.96 -1.53 13.37
CA ASN A 117 21.72 -0.91 14.45
C ASN A 117 20.85 0.07 15.26
N GLU A 118 20.07 0.93 14.59
CA GLU A 118 19.13 1.84 15.26
C GLU A 118 18.09 1.06 16.08
N LEU A 119 17.56 -0.05 15.53
CA LEU A 119 16.64 -0.92 16.24
C LEU A 119 17.28 -1.55 17.50
N VAL A 120 18.51 -2.06 17.38
CA VAL A 120 19.26 -2.63 18.52
C VAL A 120 19.49 -1.56 19.60
N LEU A 121 19.87 -0.34 19.21
CA LEU A 121 20.06 0.77 20.14
C LEU A 121 18.75 1.10 20.87
N ALA A 122 17.64 1.28 20.15
CA ALA A 122 16.34 1.58 20.75
C ALA A 122 15.85 0.47 21.72
N LEU A 123 16.10 -0.81 21.38
CA LEU A 123 15.83 -1.95 22.26
C LEU A 123 16.67 -1.88 23.54
N HIS A 124 17.98 -1.63 23.41
CA HIS A 124 18.91 -1.55 24.54
C HIS A 124 18.57 -0.40 25.49
N GLU A 125 18.24 0.78 24.95
CA GLU A 125 17.82 1.95 25.72
C GLU A 125 16.50 1.69 26.47
N SER A 126 15.62 0.88 25.89
CA SER A 126 14.37 0.42 26.52
C SER A 126 14.56 -0.78 27.47
N GLY A 127 15.80 -1.20 27.73
CA GLY A 127 16.15 -2.23 28.70
C GLY A 127 16.17 -3.66 28.17
N PHE A 128 15.91 -3.88 26.88
CA PHE A 128 16.01 -5.20 26.23
C PHE A 128 17.43 -5.41 25.74
N LYS A 129 18.25 -6.14 26.51
CA LYS A 129 19.67 -6.38 26.22
C LYS A 129 19.90 -7.79 25.71
N GLY A 130 21.08 -8.03 25.13
CA GLY A 130 21.52 -9.35 24.66
C GLY A 130 21.70 -9.37 23.14
N GLU A 131 21.73 -10.57 22.57
CA GLU A 131 21.73 -10.73 21.12
C GLU A 131 20.42 -10.22 20.53
N PHE A 132 20.46 -9.72 19.29
CA PHE A 132 19.30 -9.06 18.65
C PHE A 132 18.01 -9.87 18.74
N ILE A 133 18.07 -11.18 18.44
CA ILE A 133 16.89 -12.07 18.45
C ILE A 133 16.30 -12.24 19.86
N GLU A 134 17.15 -12.27 20.89
CA GLU A 134 16.69 -12.32 22.28
C GLU A 134 16.02 -11.00 22.67
N ALA A 135 16.66 -9.88 22.36
CA ALA A 135 16.16 -8.54 22.68
C ALA A 135 14.81 -8.25 22.01
N ILE A 136 14.68 -8.50 20.70
CA ILE A 136 13.43 -8.22 19.97
C ILE A 136 12.29 -9.12 20.43
N ASN A 137 12.54 -10.40 20.74
CA ASN A 137 11.51 -11.30 21.24
C ASN A 137 11.12 -10.98 22.68
N GLY A 138 12.07 -10.54 23.52
CA GLY A 138 11.79 -9.99 24.84
C GLY A 138 10.86 -8.78 24.76
N TRP A 139 11.14 -7.85 23.84
CA TRP A 139 10.28 -6.69 23.58
C TRP A 139 8.89 -7.09 23.10
N LYS A 140 8.79 -7.94 22.06
CA LYS A 140 7.51 -8.45 21.55
C LYS A 140 6.65 -9.06 22.65
N LYS A 141 7.24 -9.88 23.52
CA LYS A 141 6.55 -10.51 24.65
C LYS A 141 6.06 -9.49 25.67
N SER A 142 6.85 -8.45 25.96
CA SER A 142 6.45 -7.36 26.86
C SER A 142 5.29 -6.53 26.34
N GLN A 143 5.20 -6.40 25.00
CA GLN A 143 4.17 -5.64 24.30
C GLN A 143 2.94 -6.49 23.92
N ALA A 144 2.92 -7.79 24.23
CA ALA A 144 1.89 -8.71 23.80
C ALA A 144 0.48 -8.28 24.27
N VAL A 145 -0.45 -8.22 23.32
CA VAL A 145 -1.86 -7.90 23.54
C VAL A 145 -2.64 -9.18 23.79
N LYS A 146 -3.42 -9.23 24.87
CA LYS A 146 -4.31 -10.35 25.14
C LYS A 146 -5.50 -10.29 24.17
N SER A 147 -6.00 -11.44 23.71
CA SER A 147 -7.11 -11.50 22.75
C SER A 147 -8.35 -10.71 23.18
N ARG A 148 -8.68 -10.74 24.48
CA ARG A 148 -9.81 -9.97 25.06
C ARG A 148 -9.66 -8.46 24.97
N ASP A 149 -8.45 -7.96 24.79
CA ASP A 149 -8.10 -6.54 24.78
C ASP A 149 -7.94 -5.99 23.34
N LEU A 150 -7.89 -6.85 22.32
CA LEU A 150 -7.66 -6.49 20.91
C LEU A 150 -8.68 -5.46 20.41
N LEU A 151 -9.97 -5.77 20.49
CA LEU A 151 -11.03 -4.89 20.00
C LEU A 151 -11.07 -3.55 20.76
N ARG A 152 -10.85 -3.59 22.09
CA ARG A 152 -10.86 -2.39 22.92
C ARG A 152 -9.69 -1.46 22.56
N LEU A 153 -8.49 -2.00 22.42
CA LEU A 153 -7.30 -1.22 22.08
C LEU A 153 -7.34 -0.73 20.62
N GLY A 154 -7.79 -1.58 19.68
CA GLY A 154 -7.91 -1.17 18.29
C GLY A 154 -8.90 -0.01 18.11
N ASN A 155 -10.07 -0.09 18.75
CA ASN A 155 -11.02 1.03 18.76
C ASN A 155 -10.48 2.30 19.43
N LEU A 156 -9.66 2.15 20.48
CA LEU A 156 -8.99 3.28 21.11
C LEU A 156 -8.03 3.98 20.12
N TYR A 157 -7.15 3.23 19.47
CA TYR A 157 -6.18 3.78 18.51
C TYR A 157 -6.86 4.40 17.29
N MET A 158 -7.91 3.76 16.77
CA MET A 158 -8.71 4.31 15.67
C MET A 158 -9.42 5.61 16.06
N LYS A 159 -9.90 5.71 17.30
CA LYS A 159 -10.51 6.94 17.81
C LYS A 159 -9.48 8.07 17.93
N GLU A 160 -8.33 7.80 18.56
CA GLU A 160 -7.24 8.78 18.71
C GLU A 160 -6.75 9.29 17.34
N SER A 161 -6.63 8.39 16.36
CA SER A 161 -6.22 8.77 15.01
C SER A 161 -7.27 9.60 14.27
N LEU A 162 -8.55 9.26 14.41
CA LEU A 162 -9.65 10.06 13.86
C LEU A 162 -9.68 11.47 14.46
N GLU A 163 -9.60 11.59 15.79
CA GLU A 163 -9.56 12.89 16.48
C GLU A 163 -8.41 13.75 15.93
N ARG A 164 -7.23 13.17 15.77
CA ARG A 164 -6.08 13.87 15.22
C ARG A 164 -6.27 14.29 13.76
N CYS A 165 -6.87 13.45 12.93
CA CYS A 165 -7.17 13.77 11.54
C CYS A 165 -8.23 14.88 11.39
N ILE A 166 -9.19 14.94 12.33
CA ILE A 166 -10.17 16.02 12.42
C ILE A 166 -9.49 17.33 12.81
N GLU A 167 -8.60 17.33 13.80
CA GLU A 167 -7.82 18.52 14.19
C GLU A 167 -6.98 19.08 13.04
N MET A 168 -6.39 18.20 12.22
CA MET A 168 -5.64 18.58 11.02
C MET A 168 -6.55 19.08 9.89
N ASN A 169 -7.87 18.93 10.01
CA ASN A 169 -8.86 19.28 9.00
C ASN A 169 -8.50 18.63 7.65
N LEU A 170 -8.32 17.29 7.66
CA LEU A 170 -8.05 16.48 6.46
C LEU A 170 -9.29 16.25 5.59
N GLY A 171 -10.47 16.66 6.07
CA GLY A 171 -11.71 16.55 5.31
C GLY A 171 -12.43 15.20 5.44
N ILE A 172 -12.05 14.36 6.42
CA ILE A 172 -12.73 13.10 6.76
C ILE A 172 -14.25 13.32 6.86
N PRO A 173 -15.09 12.54 6.15
CA PRO A 173 -16.54 12.68 6.23
C PRO A 173 -17.07 12.41 7.65
N TYR A 174 -17.98 13.25 8.14
CA TYR A 174 -18.54 13.08 9.49
C TYR A 174 -19.42 11.83 9.62
N GLN A 175 -19.95 11.33 8.50
CA GLN A 175 -20.76 10.11 8.43
C GLN A 175 -19.91 8.84 8.40
N HIS A 176 -18.58 8.95 8.29
CA HIS A 176 -17.71 7.80 8.11
C HIS A 176 -17.74 6.90 9.34
N THR A 177 -18.12 5.64 9.10
CA THR A 177 -18.17 4.60 10.12
C THR A 177 -17.26 3.44 9.71
N ILE A 178 -16.51 2.93 10.68
CA ILE A 178 -15.56 1.82 10.49
C ILE A 178 -15.86 0.76 11.54
N ASP A 179 -16.15 -0.45 11.08
CA ASP A 179 -16.33 -1.62 11.93
C ASP A 179 -15.04 -2.45 11.99
N LEU A 180 -14.46 -2.55 13.19
CA LEU A 180 -13.20 -3.26 13.41
C LEU A 180 -13.46 -4.69 13.90
N GLN A 181 -12.92 -5.66 13.17
CA GLN A 181 -13.12 -7.09 13.45
C GLN A 181 -11.79 -7.84 13.57
N PHE A 182 -11.80 -8.90 14.40
CA PHE A 182 -10.68 -9.81 14.58
C PHE A 182 -11.07 -11.25 14.19
N PRO A 183 -11.19 -11.56 12.89
CA PRO A 183 -11.52 -12.90 12.44
C PRO A 183 -10.36 -13.90 12.67
N SER A 184 -10.72 -15.16 12.95
CA SER A 184 -9.82 -16.31 12.89
C SER A 184 -9.77 -16.92 11.49
N ASN A 185 -8.69 -17.62 11.18
CA ASN A 185 -8.34 -18.18 9.88
C ASN A 185 -8.37 -17.14 8.75
N TYR A 186 -7.91 -15.93 9.05
CA TYR A 186 -7.91 -14.83 8.08
C TYR A 186 -6.56 -14.75 7.34
N PRO A 187 -6.55 -14.67 5.99
CA PRO A 187 -5.33 -14.81 5.19
C PRO A 187 -4.41 -13.59 5.27
N TYR A 188 -4.92 -12.46 5.75
CA TYR A 188 -4.20 -11.19 5.84
C TYR A 188 -3.90 -10.82 7.28
N ARG A 189 -2.80 -10.09 7.48
CA ARG A 189 -2.48 -9.49 8.78
C ARG A 189 -3.50 -8.42 9.15
N GLY A 190 -3.76 -7.52 8.21
CA GLY A 190 -4.78 -6.49 8.20
C GLY A 190 -5.40 -6.42 6.81
N TYR A 191 -6.66 -6.02 6.71
CA TYR A 191 -7.31 -5.75 5.44
C TYR A 191 -8.42 -4.70 5.62
N SER A 192 -8.40 -3.70 4.75
CA SER A 192 -9.40 -2.65 4.69
C SER A 192 -10.41 -2.93 3.58
N ASN A 193 -11.68 -3.10 3.96
CA ASN A 193 -12.80 -3.24 3.05
C ASN A 193 -13.65 -1.98 3.10
N TYR A 194 -13.48 -1.07 2.14
CA TYR A 194 -14.35 0.10 2.02
C TYR A 194 -15.61 -0.28 1.24
N GLN A 195 -16.80 0.02 1.79
CA GLN A 195 -18.08 -0.46 1.25
C GLN A 195 -18.91 0.63 0.57
N GLY A 196 -18.37 1.84 0.45
CA GLY A 196 -19.11 3.01 -0.03
C GLY A 196 -20.18 3.51 0.95
N GLY A 197 -20.76 4.66 0.65
CA GLY A 197 -21.71 5.35 1.52
C GLY A 197 -21.09 5.71 2.87
N TYR A 198 -19.77 5.99 2.90
CA TYR A 198 -19.00 6.26 4.12
C TYR A 198 -19.06 5.14 5.15
N ARG A 199 -19.11 3.88 4.71
CA ARG A 199 -19.02 2.69 5.56
C ARG A 199 -17.80 1.87 5.17
N GLY A 200 -17.11 1.33 6.17
CA GLY A 200 -16.05 0.36 5.93
C GLY A 200 -15.89 -0.63 7.06
N GLN A 201 -15.16 -1.70 6.75
CA GLN A 201 -14.79 -2.76 7.67
C GLN A 201 -13.28 -2.92 7.65
N VAL A 202 -12.69 -3.07 8.82
CA VAL A 202 -11.27 -3.39 8.97
C VAL A 202 -11.18 -4.75 9.63
N PHE A 203 -10.48 -5.67 8.97
CA PHE A 203 -10.24 -7.01 9.47
C PHE A 203 -8.78 -7.13 9.90
N MET A 204 -8.55 -7.60 11.12
CA MET A 204 -7.22 -7.87 11.64
C MET A 204 -7.13 -9.32 12.08
N SER A 205 -6.10 -10.07 11.69
CA SER A 205 -6.03 -11.48 12.06
C SER A 205 -6.00 -11.66 13.58
N ALA A 206 -6.89 -12.52 14.10
CA ALA A 206 -6.87 -12.96 15.49
C ALA A 206 -5.80 -14.03 15.77
N ASP A 207 -5.19 -14.59 14.72
CA ASP A 207 -4.29 -15.74 14.80
C ASP A 207 -2.81 -15.33 14.94
N ILE A 208 -2.54 -14.04 15.12
CA ILE A 208 -1.19 -13.51 15.32
C ILE A 208 -1.03 -12.87 16.69
N GLU A 209 0.19 -12.95 17.22
CA GLU A 209 0.55 -12.24 18.45
C GLU A 209 0.78 -10.76 18.16
N TRP A 210 -0.18 -9.93 18.54
CA TRP A 210 -0.09 -8.49 18.42
C TRP A 210 0.77 -7.88 19.51
N GLN A 211 1.69 -6.99 19.14
CA GLN A 211 2.31 -6.03 20.05
C GLN A 211 1.43 -4.77 20.12
N LYS A 212 1.32 -4.08 21.26
CA LYS A 212 0.49 -2.85 21.35
C LYS A 212 0.87 -1.80 20.29
N ALA A 213 2.15 -1.50 20.14
CA ALA A 213 2.66 -0.58 19.12
C ALA A 213 2.36 -1.08 17.69
N GLY A 214 2.48 -2.38 17.45
CA GLY A 214 2.14 -2.97 16.15
C GLY A 214 0.65 -2.97 15.84
N LEU A 215 -0.20 -3.20 16.85
CA LEU A 215 -1.65 -3.10 16.74
C LEU A 215 -2.05 -1.67 16.39
N LYS A 216 -1.47 -0.68 17.09
CA LYS A 216 -1.69 0.74 16.82
C LYS A 216 -1.36 1.09 15.37
N GLN A 217 -0.15 0.75 14.90
CA GLN A 217 0.28 1.08 13.55
C GLN A 217 -0.60 0.41 12.48
N VAL A 218 -0.90 -0.89 12.62
CA VAL A 218 -1.72 -1.59 11.60
C VAL A 218 -3.17 -1.14 11.63
N VAL A 219 -3.77 -0.88 12.80
CA VAL A 219 -5.11 -0.27 12.87
C VAL A 219 -5.12 1.03 12.09
N MET A 220 -4.13 1.90 12.29
CA MET A 220 -4.04 3.19 11.61
C MET A 220 -3.80 3.05 10.09
N HIS A 221 -2.99 2.07 9.68
CA HIS A 221 -2.74 1.71 8.29
C HIS A 221 -4.02 1.26 7.57
N GLU A 222 -4.80 0.39 8.19
CA GLU A 222 -6.03 -0.12 7.58
C GLU A 222 -7.20 0.87 7.69
N SER A 223 -7.21 1.72 8.72
CA SER A 223 -8.28 2.67 9.01
C SER A 223 -7.89 4.12 8.67
N ILE A 224 -7.69 4.94 9.70
CA ILE A 224 -7.41 6.38 9.62
C ILE A 224 -6.06 6.60 10.30
N PRO A 225 -5.11 7.30 9.68
CA PRO A 225 -5.19 7.99 8.39
C PRO A 225 -5.00 7.10 7.14
N GLY A 226 -4.98 5.78 7.23
CA GLY A 226 -4.70 4.92 6.07
C GLY A 226 -5.85 4.73 5.06
N HIS A 227 -6.08 3.47 4.65
CA HIS A 227 -6.95 3.13 3.52
C HIS A 227 -8.40 3.63 3.64
N GLN A 228 -8.99 3.63 4.85
CA GLN A 228 -10.35 4.11 5.06
C GLN A 228 -10.44 5.63 4.88
N ALA A 229 -9.41 6.38 5.32
CA ALA A 229 -9.36 7.82 5.09
C ALA A 229 -9.23 8.14 3.59
N PHE A 230 -8.33 7.45 2.88
CA PHE A 230 -8.17 7.58 1.43
C PHE A 230 -9.50 7.38 0.69
N SER A 231 -10.17 6.26 0.94
CA SER A 231 -11.39 5.89 0.23
C SER A 231 -12.57 6.83 0.54
N SER A 232 -12.74 7.19 1.82
CA SER A 232 -13.85 8.06 2.24
C SER A 232 -13.71 9.51 1.76
N ILE A 233 -12.49 10.03 1.73
CA ILE A 233 -12.22 11.37 1.18
C ILE A 233 -12.47 11.37 -0.34
N ARG A 234 -12.02 10.35 -1.06
CA ARG A 234 -12.26 10.25 -2.51
C ARG A 234 -13.74 10.11 -2.85
N GLU A 235 -14.49 9.29 -2.12
CA GLU A 235 -15.96 9.22 -2.28
C GLU A 235 -16.61 10.61 -2.10
N LYS A 236 -16.23 11.35 -1.05
CA LYS A 236 -16.74 12.70 -0.80
C LYS A 236 -16.42 13.67 -1.94
N LEU A 237 -15.19 13.65 -2.44
CA LEU A 237 -14.77 14.53 -3.53
C LEU A 237 -15.46 14.18 -4.84
N TYR A 238 -15.62 12.88 -5.14
CA TYR A 238 -16.34 12.42 -6.31
C TYR A 238 -17.80 12.87 -6.31
N HIS A 239 -18.53 12.65 -5.21
CA HIS A 239 -19.91 13.11 -5.07
C HIS A 239 -20.06 14.65 -5.08
N SER A 240 -18.97 15.38 -4.82
CA SER A 240 -18.94 16.84 -4.87
C SER A 240 -18.45 17.40 -6.21
N ASN A 241 -18.21 16.54 -7.22
CA ASN A 241 -17.62 16.90 -8.51
C ASN A 241 -16.24 17.60 -8.41
N LEU A 242 -15.47 17.28 -7.35
CA LEU A 242 -14.12 17.78 -7.13
C LEU A 242 -13.03 16.76 -7.49
N LEU A 243 -13.43 15.52 -7.78
CA LEU A 243 -12.57 14.44 -8.24
C LEU A 243 -13.23 13.79 -9.46
N GLY A 244 -12.47 13.67 -10.56
CA GLY A 244 -12.92 12.94 -11.74
C GLY A 244 -13.12 11.45 -11.46
N MET A 245 -13.93 10.77 -12.27
CA MET A 245 -14.22 9.36 -12.05
C MET A 245 -12.97 8.47 -12.11
N GLU A 246 -11.98 8.81 -12.94
CA GLU A 246 -10.70 8.10 -13.02
C GLU A 246 -9.97 8.14 -11.66
N GLY A 247 -10.12 9.24 -10.91
CA GLY A 247 -9.55 9.40 -9.59
C GLY A 247 -10.23 8.53 -8.51
N THR A 248 -11.32 7.84 -8.81
CA THR A 248 -11.97 6.91 -7.86
C THR A 248 -11.41 5.49 -7.94
N LEU A 249 -10.58 5.19 -8.95
CA LEU A 249 -9.98 3.88 -9.12
C LEU A 249 -8.97 3.61 -8.00
N TYR A 250 -9.23 2.55 -7.22
CA TYR A 250 -8.22 1.92 -6.37
C TYR A 250 -7.95 0.50 -6.89
N PHE A 251 -7.01 0.35 -7.81
CA PHE A 251 -6.70 -0.91 -8.48
C PHE A 251 -5.30 -1.37 -8.06
N ALA A 252 -5.18 -2.56 -7.48
CA ALA A 252 -3.89 -3.15 -7.15
C ALA A 252 -2.99 -3.27 -8.40
N ASN A 253 -1.66 -3.18 -8.24
CA ASN A 253 -0.71 -3.19 -9.37
C ASN A 253 -0.94 -2.05 -10.37
N THR A 254 -1.22 -0.86 -9.86
CA THR A 254 -1.23 0.35 -10.68
C THR A 254 -0.32 1.44 -10.10
N PRO A 255 0.23 2.33 -10.94
CA PRO A 255 1.27 3.31 -10.61
C PRO A 255 1.09 4.22 -9.38
N PHE A 256 -0.09 4.26 -8.76
CA PHE A 256 -0.32 5.02 -7.53
C PHE A 256 -0.32 4.15 -6.27
N THR A 257 -0.28 2.82 -6.41
CA THR A 257 -0.35 1.85 -5.30
C THR A 257 0.73 2.14 -4.26
N ALA A 258 1.98 2.34 -4.69
CA ALA A 258 3.08 2.64 -3.78
C ALA A 258 2.87 3.95 -3.01
N LEU A 259 2.22 4.96 -3.59
CA LEU A 259 1.91 6.18 -2.85
C LEU A 259 0.90 5.90 -1.74
N VAL A 260 -0.18 5.18 -2.03
CA VAL A 260 -1.23 4.86 -1.04
C VAL A 260 -0.66 4.00 0.08
N GLU A 261 0.08 2.93 -0.25
CA GLU A 261 0.75 2.11 0.76
C GLU A 261 1.77 2.92 1.57
N GLY A 262 2.51 3.81 0.89
CA GLY A 262 3.43 4.73 1.53
C GLY A 262 2.78 5.56 2.63
N ILE A 263 1.64 6.19 2.36
CA ILE A 263 0.93 6.96 3.39
C ILE A 263 0.44 6.07 4.51
N CYS A 264 -0.05 4.86 4.20
CA CYS A 264 -0.58 3.94 5.21
C CYS A 264 0.55 3.46 6.14
N GLU A 265 1.75 3.28 5.61
CA GLU A 265 2.94 2.93 6.37
C GLU A 265 3.44 4.06 7.28
N VAL A 266 3.42 5.31 6.81
CA VAL A 266 3.99 6.45 7.57
C VAL A 266 2.95 7.30 8.29
N GLY A 267 1.66 7.05 8.07
CA GLY A 267 0.57 7.91 8.49
C GLY A 267 0.59 8.21 9.99
N GLN A 268 0.95 7.21 10.81
CA GLN A 268 1.14 7.39 12.26
C GLN A 268 2.18 8.48 12.59
N GLN A 269 3.30 8.52 11.88
CA GLN A 269 4.33 9.55 12.05
C GLN A 269 3.82 10.91 11.59
N ILE A 270 3.21 10.98 10.40
CA ILE A 270 2.74 12.23 9.80
C ILE A 270 1.70 12.92 10.68
N VAL A 271 0.75 12.17 11.24
CA VAL A 271 -0.26 12.75 12.14
C VAL A 271 0.28 13.03 13.55
N GLY A 272 1.54 12.69 13.85
CA GLY A 272 2.16 12.95 15.15
C GLY A 272 1.75 11.98 16.24
N LEU A 273 1.37 10.74 15.89
CA LEU A 273 0.98 9.69 16.84
C LEU A 273 2.06 8.61 17.02
N LEU A 274 3.25 8.79 16.45
CA LEU A 274 4.46 8.03 16.80
C LEU A 274 5.10 8.70 18.03
N THR A 275 4.68 8.32 19.24
CA THR A 275 4.90 9.13 20.46
C THR A 275 5.63 8.41 21.58
N SER A 276 5.79 7.09 21.50
CA SER A 276 6.44 6.29 22.55
C SER A 276 7.70 5.59 22.04
N SER A 277 8.58 5.17 22.96
CA SER A 277 9.72 4.32 22.61
C SER A 277 9.28 3.00 21.97
N ASP A 278 8.15 2.44 22.40
CA ASP A 278 7.57 1.24 21.78
C ASP A 278 7.09 1.49 20.34
N ASP A 279 6.52 2.67 20.05
CA ASP A 279 6.17 3.06 18.68
C ASP A 279 7.43 3.17 17.81
N ILE A 280 8.51 3.77 18.34
CA ILE A 280 9.81 3.89 17.65
C ILE A 280 10.41 2.51 17.38
N ILE A 281 10.43 1.62 18.38
CA ILE A 281 10.93 0.25 18.22
C ILE A 281 10.11 -0.49 17.15
N TYR A 282 8.79 -0.36 17.15
CA TYR A 282 7.95 -1.00 16.14
C TYR A 282 8.18 -0.41 14.73
N ASP A 283 8.29 0.91 14.58
CA ASP A 283 8.60 1.57 13.29
C ASP A 283 9.93 1.05 12.73
N LEU A 284 10.99 1.05 13.53
CA LEU A 284 12.30 0.51 13.16
C LEU A 284 12.23 -0.98 12.83
N TYR A 285 11.50 -1.77 13.63
CA TYR A 285 11.31 -3.20 13.38
C TYR A 285 10.57 -3.48 12.07
N ASN A 286 9.50 -2.74 11.80
CA ASN A 286 8.72 -2.86 10.56
C ASN A 286 9.53 -2.40 9.34
N ARG A 287 10.36 -1.37 9.48
CA ARG A 287 11.31 -0.91 8.44
C ARG A 287 12.39 -1.92 8.15
N TYR A 288 13.08 -2.40 9.18
CA TYR A 288 14.11 -3.43 9.03
C TYR A 288 13.54 -4.71 8.38
N THR A 289 12.40 -5.19 8.86
CA THR A 289 11.76 -6.41 8.32
C THR A 289 11.31 -6.21 6.88
N SER A 290 10.77 -5.03 6.53
CA SER A 290 10.37 -4.70 5.15
C SER A 290 11.57 -4.64 4.20
N ALA A 291 12.70 -4.07 4.64
CA ALA A 291 13.93 -4.01 3.85
C ALA A 291 14.44 -5.41 3.51
N VAL A 292 14.53 -6.28 4.53
CA VAL A 292 14.95 -7.69 4.36
C VAL A 292 13.97 -8.44 3.44
N ALA A 293 12.67 -8.31 3.67
CA ALA A 293 11.67 -8.98 2.84
C ALA A 293 11.67 -8.50 1.38
N THR A 294 11.93 -7.21 1.14
CA THR A 294 12.06 -6.63 -0.20
C THR A 294 13.30 -7.18 -0.91
N ASN A 295 14.44 -7.26 -0.23
CA ASN A 295 15.64 -7.88 -0.79
C ASN A 295 15.45 -9.35 -1.15
N LEU A 296 14.76 -10.10 -0.29
CA LEU A 296 14.44 -11.50 -0.53
C LEU A 296 13.45 -11.69 -1.69
N CYS A 297 12.47 -10.79 -1.80
CA CYS A 297 11.55 -10.75 -2.93
C CYS A 297 12.31 -10.55 -4.25
N PHE A 298 13.24 -9.60 -4.30
CA PHE A 298 14.11 -9.42 -5.46
C PHE A 298 15.00 -10.63 -5.73
N SER A 299 15.61 -11.22 -4.69
CA SER A 299 16.42 -12.42 -4.87
C SER A 299 15.60 -13.59 -5.46
N CYS A 300 14.34 -13.76 -5.06
CA CYS A 300 13.48 -14.81 -5.61
C CYS A 300 13.13 -14.57 -7.08
N HIS A 301 12.88 -13.32 -7.47
CA HIS A 301 12.38 -12.98 -8.83
C HIS A 301 13.47 -12.61 -9.84
N LEU A 302 14.65 -12.18 -9.38
CA LEU A 302 15.73 -11.65 -10.23
C LEU A 302 17.04 -12.44 -10.10
N GLU A 303 17.21 -13.24 -9.04
CA GLU A 303 18.46 -13.95 -8.73
C GLU A 303 18.26 -15.47 -8.54
N ASP A 304 17.09 -16.00 -8.95
CA ASP A 304 16.73 -17.42 -8.85
C ASP A 304 16.83 -18.03 -7.43
N MET A 305 16.74 -17.21 -6.38
CA MET A 305 16.80 -17.69 -4.99
C MET A 305 15.60 -18.62 -4.70
N ASN A 306 15.87 -19.72 -3.99
CA ASN A 306 14.81 -20.62 -3.56
C ASN A 306 13.88 -19.92 -2.54
N PRO A 307 12.55 -19.87 -2.78
CA PRO A 307 11.60 -19.25 -1.86
C PRO A 307 11.66 -19.83 -0.42
N GLU A 308 11.91 -21.13 -0.26
CA GLU A 308 12.04 -21.75 1.06
C GLU A 308 13.33 -21.32 1.78
N GLU A 309 14.42 -21.07 1.04
CA GLU A 309 15.64 -20.49 1.59
C GLU A 309 15.42 -19.04 2.03
N ALA A 310 14.74 -18.25 1.20
CA ALA A 310 14.37 -16.87 1.53
C ALA A 310 13.56 -16.79 2.84
N LYS A 311 12.64 -17.74 3.06
CA LYS A 311 11.88 -17.84 4.30
C LYS A 311 12.76 -18.07 5.53
N VAL A 312 13.75 -18.96 5.43
CA VAL A 312 14.70 -19.24 6.52
C VAL A 312 15.51 -17.98 6.84
N ILE A 313 16.05 -17.32 5.81
CA ILE A 313 16.81 -16.07 5.96
C ILE A 313 15.96 -14.99 6.63
N LEU A 314 14.70 -14.83 6.22
CA LEU A 314 13.78 -13.86 6.82
C LEU A 314 13.63 -14.09 8.33
N MET A 315 13.41 -15.34 8.74
CA MET A 315 13.24 -15.71 10.15
C MET A 315 14.51 -15.46 10.96
N GLU A 316 15.67 -15.86 10.44
CA GLU A 316 16.96 -15.72 11.12
C GLU A 316 17.37 -14.26 11.30
N PHE A 317 17.12 -13.43 10.28
CA PHE A 317 17.56 -12.03 10.31
C PHE A 317 16.64 -11.15 11.15
N THR A 318 15.32 -11.42 11.13
CA THR A 318 14.30 -10.52 11.70
C THR A 318 13.59 -11.07 12.94
N GLY A 319 13.75 -12.35 13.25
CA GLY A 319 13.05 -12.99 14.37
C GLY A 319 11.53 -13.03 14.20
N VAL A 320 11.00 -12.95 12.97
CA VAL A 320 9.58 -13.21 12.70
C VAL A 320 9.24 -14.68 12.96
N SER A 321 7.97 -14.96 13.28
CA SER A 321 7.52 -16.34 13.44
C SER A 321 7.50 -17.07 12.10
N LYS A 322 7.51 -18.41 12.14
CA LYS A 322 7.34 -19.24 10.96
C LYS A 322 6.04 -18.94 10.22
N SER A 323 4.92 -18.80 10.94
CA SER A 323 3.62 -18.49 10.34
C SER A 323 3.62 -17.15 9.59
N PHE A 324 4.30 -16.14 10.13
CA PHE A 324 4.44 -14.85 9.47
C PHE A 324 5.34 -14.95 8.23
N ALA A 325 6.43 -15.71 8.31
CA ALA A 325 7.32 -15.94 7.18
C ALA A 325 6.64 -16.75 6.05
N ASP A 326 5.83 -17.76 6.38
CA ASP A 326 5.02 -18.52 5.42
C ASP A 326 4.00 -17.60 4.70
N GLN A 327 3.32 -16.71 5.44
CA GLN A 327 2.41 -15.72 4.84
C GLN A 327 3.16 -14.80 3.87
N LYS A 328 4.30 -14.25 4.28
CA LYS A 328 5.13 -13.35 3.47
C LYS A 328 5.61 -14.04 2.19
N LEU A 329 6.01 -15.31 2.28
CA LEU A 329 6.38 -16.11 1.12
C LEU A 329 5.21 -16.30 0.15
N GLY A 330 4.01 -16.54 0.68
CA GLY A 330 2.78 -16.61 -0.12
C GLY A 330 2.57 -15.35 -0.96
N PHE A 331 2.85 -14.16 -0.42
CA PHE A 331 2.80 -12.91 -1.17
C PHE A 331 3.90 -12.80 -2.24
N ILE A 332 5.15 -13.12 -1.90
CA ILE A 332 6.29 -13.09 -2.86
C ILE A 332 5.95 -13.93 -4.10
N MET A 333 5.34 -15.10 -3.89
CA MET A 333 5.06 -16.07 -4.96
C MET A 333 3.69 -15.89 -5.61
N HIS A 334 2.83 -14.98 -5.12
CA HIS A 334 1.49 -14.83 -5.67
C HIS A 334 1.54 -14.11 -7.03
N PRO A 335 0.84 -14.59 -8.06
CA PRO A 335 0.90 -13.99 -9.40
C PRO A 335 0.46 -12.52 -9.41
N ILE A 336 -0.49 -12.13 -8.55
CA ILE A 336 -0.95 -10.74 -8.40
C ILE A 336 -0.17 -9.98 -7.33
N TRP A 337 0.23 -10.61 -6.22
CA TRP A 337 0.78 -9.88 -5.06
C TRP A 337 2.32 -9.86 -5.02
N CYS A 338 2.97 -10.41 -6.05
CA CYS A 338 4.43 -10.51 -6.10
C CYS A 338 5.13 -9.14 -6.00
N THR A 339 4.50 -8.06 -6.47
CA THR A 339 4.98 -6.67 -6.42
C THR A 339 4.76 -5.99 -5.07
N SER A 340 4.14 -6.65 -4.09
CA SER A 340 3.72 -6.02 -2.85
C SER A 340 4.90 -5.48 -2.04
N PHE A 341 5.97 -6.24 -1.90
CA PHE A 341 7.11 -5.79 -1.08
C PHE A 341 7.77 -4.52 -1.61
N PRO A 342 8.09 -4.43 -2.92
CA PRO A 342 8.54 -3.18 -3.51
C PRO A 342 7.62 -1.99 -3.25
N HIS A 343 6.29 -2.12 -3.43
CA HIS A 343 5.42 -0.96 -3.22
C HIS A 343 5.35 -0.49 -1.76
N TYR A 344 5.48 -1.39 -0.79
CA TYR A 344 5.52 -1.02 0.62
C TYR A 344 6.83 -0.32 0.96
N TRP A 345 7.95 -0.86 0.50
CA TRP A 345 9.28 -0.31 0.79
C TRP A 345 9.45 1.07 0.15
N TYR A 346 9.35 1.15 -1.17
CA TYR A 346 9.60 2.38 -1.90
C TYR A 346 8.53 3.44 -1.63
N GLY A 347 7.27 3.02 -1.51
CA GLY A 347 6.19 3.91 -1.09
C GLY A 347 6.48 4.57 0.26
N ARG A 348 6.86 3.76 1.26
CA ARG A 348 7.22 4.26 2.58
C ARG A 348 8.40 5.23 2.51
N GLU A 349 9.50 4.85 1.88
CA GLU A 349 10.72 5.68 1.86
C GLU A 349 10.50 6.98 1.05
N LEU A 350 9.72 6.96 -0.03
CA LEU A 350 9.31 8.15 -0.76
C LEU A 350 8.53 9.12 0.14
N ILE A 351 7.46 8.67 0.80
CA ILE A 351 6.67 9.56 1.65
C ILE A 351 7.47 10.01 2.88
N ARG A 352 8.33 9.16 3.47
CA ARG A 352 9.25 9.56 4.55
C ARG A 352 10.24 10.62 4.07
N LYS A 353 10.78 10.52 2.86
CA LYS A 353 11.68 11.52 2.28
C LYS A 353 10.98 12.88 2.20
N VAL A 354 9.77 12.92 1.63
CA VAL A 354 8.96 14.15 1.53
C VAL A 354 8.71 14.76 2.92
N PHE A 355 8.36 13.93 3.91
CA PHE A 355 8.12 14.38 5.28
C PHE A 355 9.39 14.88 5.99
N ASN A 356 10.47 14.10 5.97
CA ASN A 356 11.70 14.40 6.69
C ASN A 356 12.47 15.58 6.08
N GLU A 357 12.43 15.74 4.76
CA GLU A 357 13.05 16.86 4.06
C GLU A 357 12.13 18.09 3.99
N SER A 358 10.93 18.01 4.60
CA SER A 358 9.96 19.11 4.66
C SER A 358 9.57 19.67 3.29
N LEU A 359 9.52 18.82 2.27
CA LEU A 359 9.11 19.20 0.91
C LEU A 359 7.62 19.57 0.85
N MET A 360 6.83 19.05 1.79
CA MET A 360 5.43 19.39 2.03
C MET A 360 5.16 19.38 3.54
N THR A 361 4.19 20.17 4.00
CA THR A 361 3.70 20.06 5.38
C THR A 361 3.00 18.71 5.60
N PRO A 362 2.88 18.23 6.84
CA PRO A 362 2.22 16.95 7.13
C PRO A 362 0.80 16.86 6.58
N LYS A 363 0.07 17.99 6.61
CA LYS A 363 -1.29 18.10 6.06
C LYS A 363 -1.29 18.04 4.53
N GLU A 364 -0.38 18.74 3.87
CA GLU A 364 -0.28 18.76 2.40
C GLU A 364 0.03 17.38 1.84
N ILE A 365 0.94 16.62 2.47
CA ILE A 365 1.25 15.24 2.07
C ILE A 365 -0.04 14.40 2.02
N LEU A 366 -0.79 14.39 3.13
CA LEU A 366 -2.02 13.58 3.24
C LEU A 366 -3.08 14.04 2.23
N ILE A 367 -3.36 15.35 2.15
CA ILE A 367 -4.37 15.88 1.24
C ILE A 367 -4.01 15.61 -0.22
N THR A 368 -2.74 15.79 -0.62
CA THR A 368 -2.33 15.55 -2.01
C THR A 368 -2.55 14.09 -2.39
N ILE A 369 -2.17 13.13 -1.54
CA ILE A 369 -2.38 11.71 -1.89
C ILE A 369 -3.87 11.31 -1.86
N TYR A 370 -4.66 11.84 -0.91
CA TYR A 370 -6.09 11.51 -0.85
C TYR A 370 -6.89 12.12 -1.99
N SER A 371 -6.61 13.36 -2.37
CA SER A 371 -7.53 14.17 -3.18
C SER A 371 -7.16 14.34 -4.64
N GLU A 372 -5.90 14.09 -5.01
CA GLU A 372 -5.42 14.34 -6.37
C GLU A 372 -5.13 12.99 -7.09
N PRO A 373 -5.47 12.87 -8.39
CA PRO A 373 -5.06 11.74 -9.21
C PRO A 373 -3.56 11.86 -9.52
N HIS A 374 -2.74 11.08 -8.82
CA HIS A 374 -1.28 11.02 -9.00
C HIS A 374 -0.79 9.58 -9.14
N THR A 375 0.34 9.43 -9.79
CA THR A 375 1.18 8.22 -9.79
C THR A 375 2.51 8.54 -9.10
N VAL A 376 3.34 7.53 -8.83
CA VAL A 376 4.69 7.78 -8.29
C VAL A 376 5.46 8.73 -9.19
N ARG A 377 5.42 8.54 -10.52
CA ARG A 377 6.05 9.41 -11.50
C ARG A 377 5.55 10.85 -11.38
N THR A 378 4.24 11.09 -11.49
CA THR A 378 3.71 12.47 -11.48
C THR A 378 3.90 13.16 -10.13
N PHE A 379 3.87 12.40 -9.03
CA PHE A 379 4.13 12.93 -7.69
C PHE A 379 5.61 13.32 -7.52
N CYS A 380 6.53 12.48 -7.98
CA CYS A 380 7.97 12.78 -7.95
C CYS A 380 8.34 13.94 -8.88
N GLU A 381 7.77 14.01 -10.08
CA GLU A 381 7.94 15.15 -11.00
C GLU A 381 7.48 16.47 -10.37
N LYS A 382 6.33 16.48 -9.68
CA LYS A 382 5.81 17.64 -8.94
C LYS A 382 6.78 18.15 -7.86
N LEU A 383 7.61 17.26 -7.32
CA LEU A 383 8.54 17.54 -6.22
C LEU A 383 10.01 17.59 -6.66
N GLU A 384 10.29 17.48 -7.96
CA GLU A 384 11.66 17.39 -8.51
C GLU A 384 12.50 16.26 -7.87
N ILE A 385 11.86 15.13 -7.54
CA ILE A 385 12.50 13.93 -7.00
C ILE A 385 12.81 12.97 -8.15
N ASP A 386 14.05 12.51 -8.25
CA ASP A 386 14.37 11.38 -9.14
C ASP A 386 13.95 10.05 -8.48
N TYR A 387 12.82 9.51 -8.92
CA TYR A 387 12.28 8.29 -8.34
C TYR A 387 13.10 7.03 -8.66
N ASN A 388 14.05 7.10 -9.61
CA ASN A 388 14.98 6.00 -9.88
C ASN A 388 16.07 5.86 -8.81
N THR A 389 16.21 6.88 -7.97
CA THR A 389 17.20 6.94 -6.87
C THR A 389 16.60 6.66 -5.49
N LEU A 390 15.31 6.30 -5.44
CA LEU A 390 14.59 5.96 -4.20
C LEU A 390 15.15 4.71 -3.51
#